data_AF-A0A1Q5AKT1-F1
#
_entry.id   AF-A0A1Q5AKT1-F1
#
_cell.length_a   1.000
_cell.length_b   1.000
_cell.length_c   1.000
_cell.angle_alpha   90.00
_cell.angle_beta   90.00
_cell.angle_gamma   90.00
#
_symmetry.space_group_name_H-M   'P 1'
#
loop_
_entity.id
_entity.type
_entity.pdbx_description
1 polymer ?
#
loop_
_entity_poly.entity_id
_entity_poly.type
_entity_poly.pdbx_seq_one_letter_code
_entity_poly.pdbx_strand_id
1 'polypeptide(L)'
;MAMNDIEKAAERVAKLKAQAEKLSTPLADAQADLEAAQEAEATRKSERGAVYDREFADNWMLRSDEAAHSGDDAHARFFETLSAEPWFAAYVEFCAARHKRRHVLDEAQRAQRALREVVTVPEQRFYAVAMLNAIESWFIWIRFAKNLSP
;
A
#
# COMPACT_ATOMS: atom_id res chain seq x y z
N MET A 1 26.39 -73.05 15.05
CA MET A 1 26.93 -71.68 14.93
C MET A 1 25.92 -70.58 15.27
N ALA A 2 24.60 -70.80 15.18
CA ALA A 2 23.58 -69.77 15.45
C ALA A 2 23.44 -69.27 16.90
N MET A 3 23.91 -70.01 17.91
CA MET A 3 23.72 -69.63 19.33
C MET A 3 24.59 -68.44 19.78
N ASN A 4 25.78 -68.30 19.18
CA ASN A 4 26.74 -67.23 19.49
C ASN A 4 26.31 -65.87 18.91
N ASP A 5 25.63 -65.89 17.76
CA ASP A 5 25.16 -64.66 17.11
C ASP A 5 23.93 -64.07 17.83
N ILE A 6 23.08 -64.93 18.41
CA ILE A 6 21.93 -64.51 19.22
C ILE A 6 22.39 -63.85 20.53
N GLU A 7 23.38 -64.43 21.21
CA GLU A 7 23.95 -63.84 22.44
C GLU A 7 24.61 -62.48 22.17
N LYS A 8 25.43 -62.36 21.11
CA LYS A 8 26.01 -61.07 20.70
C LYS A 8 24.95 -60.04 20.31
N ALA A 9 23.87 -60.46 19.67
CA ALA A 9 22.75 -59.58 19.37
C ALA A 9 22.04 -59.13 20.64
N ALA A 10 21.83 -60.02 21.61
CA ALA A 10 21.23 -59.69 22.91
C ALA A 10 22.08 -58.69 23.72
N GLU A 11 23.40 -58.88 23.76
CA GLU A 11 24.32 -57.93 24.40
C GLU A 11 24.30 -56.55 23.73
N ARG A 12 24.26 -56.49 22.40
CA ARG A 12 24.12 -55.22 21.66
C ARG A 12 22.81 -54.52 22.00
N VAL A 13 21.69 -55.27 22.05
CA VAL A 13 20.38 -54.70 22.42
C VAL A 13 20.39 -54.19 23.86
N ALA A 14 20.96 -54.93 24.80
CA ALA A 14 21.07 -54.48 26.20
C ALA A 14 21.91 -53.20 26.32
N LYS A 15 23.03 -53.12 25.59
CA LYS A 15 23.88 -51.93 25.56
C LYS A 15 23.16 -50.72 24.95
N LEU A 16 22.41 -50.91 23.88
CA LEU A 16 21.61 -49.85 23.26
C LEU A 16 20.48 -49.37 24.18
N LYS A 17 19.83 -50.28 24.92
CA LYS A 17 18.83 -49.91 25.94
C LYS A 17 19.44 -49.09 27.07
N ALA A 18 20.59 -49.50 27.61
CA ALA A 18 21.28 -48.74 28.64
C ALA A 18 21.74 -47.35 28.15
N GLN A 19 22.14 -47.24 26.88
CA GLN A 19 22.45 -45.94 26.27
C GLN A 19 21.20 -45.07 26.09
N ALA A 20 20.07 -45.65 25.68
CA ALA A 20 18.81 -44.94 25.55
C ALA A 20 18.28 -44.46 26.91
N GLU A 21 18.36 -45.28 27.95
CA GLU A 21 18.01 -44.90 29.33
C GLU A 21 18.94 -43.82 29.89
N LYS A 22 20.24 -43.88 29.58
CA LYS A 22 21.17 -42.84 30.00
C LYS A 22 20.88 -41.48 29.36
N LEU A 23 20.33 -41.47 28.15
CA LEU A 23 20.02 -40.26 27.39
C LEU A 23 18.58 -39.77 27.60
N SER A 24 17.69 -40.57 28.18
CA SER A 24 16.28 -40.19 28.35
C SER A 24 16.11 -39.03 29.33
N THR A 25 16.81 -39.03 30.47
CA THR A 25 16.76 -37.93 31.45
C THR A 25 17.37 -36.64 30.89
N PRO A 26 18.60 -36.62 30.32
CA PRO A 26 19.14 -35.42 29.69
C PRO A 26 18.29 -34.87 28.54
N LEU A 27 17.61 -35.74 27.79
CA LEU A 27 16.70 -35.33 26.73
C LEU A 27 15.45 -34.65 27.30
N ALA A 28 14.86 -35.23 28.35
CA ALA A 28 13.72 -34.63 29.03
C ALA A 28 14.08 -33.28 29.67
N ASP A 29 15.24 -33.19 30.31
CA ASP A 29 15.76 -31.94 30.90
C ASP A 29 15.97 -30.86 29.81
N ALA A 30 16.61 -31.22 28.68
CA ALA A 30 16.82 -30.30 27.57
C ALA A 30 15.51 -29.87 26.89
N GLN A 31 14.49 -30.73 26.86
CA GLN A 31 13.15 -30.37 26.37
C GLN A 31 12.46 -29.39 27.32
N ALA A 32 12.53 -29.62 28.63
CA ALA A 32 11.99 -28.71 29.62
C ALA A 32 12.69 -27.34 29.58
N ASP A 33 14.01 -27.31 29.43
CA ASP A 33 14.79 -26.07 29.26
C ASP A 33 14.41 -25.31 27.98
N LEU A 34 14.15 -26.02 26.89
CA LEU A 34 13.71 -25.43 25.63
C LEU A 34 12.32 -24.82 25.76
N GLU A 35 11.37 -25.54 26.36
CA GLU A 35 10.01 -25.06 26.61
C GLU A 35 10.04 -23.81 27.50
N ALA A 36 10.78 -23.85 28.61
CA ALA A 36 10.95 -22.71 29.50
C ALA A 36 11.58 -21.49 28.78
N ALA A 37 12.58 -21.72 27.92
CA ALA A 37 13.19 -20.64 27.13
C ALA A 37 12.22 -20.05 26.10
N GLN A 38 11.39 -20.87 25.46
CA GLN A 38 10.36 -20.43 24.51
C GLN A 38 9.28 -19.59 25.20
N GLU A 39 8.80 -20.03 26.36
CA GLU A 39 7.82 -19.29 27.17
C GLU A 39 8.38 -17.94 27.65
N ALA A 40 9.65 -17.92 28.08
CA ALA A 40 10.32 -16.69 28.48
C ALA A 40 10.45 -15.70 27.31
N GLU A 41 10.80 -16.15 26.11
CA GLU A 41 10.86 -15.28 24.93
C GLU A 41 9.47 -14.80 24.49
N ALA A 42 8.46 -15.68 24.52
CA ALA A 42 7.08 -15.30 24.24
C ALA A 42 6.59 -14.20 25.19
N THR A 43 6.91 -14.32 26.47
CA THR A 43 6.60 -13.31 27.50
C THR A 43 7.30 -11.98 27.18
N ARG A 44 8.62 -11.99 26.92
CA ARG A 44 9.37 -10.76 26.56
C ARG A 44 8.80 -10.09 25.30
N LYS A 45 8.43 -10.88 24.29
CA LYS A 45 7.81 -10.34 23.06
C LYS A 45 6.45 -9.72 23.36
N SER A 46 5.63 -10.37 24.18
CA SER A 46 4.33 -9.85 24.59
C SER A 46 4.47 -8.54 25.36
N GLU A 47 5.40 -8.46 26.31
CA GLU A 47 5.67 -7.24 27.08
C GLU A 47 6.14 -6.09 26.18
N ARG A 48 7.07 -6.34 25.26
CA ARG A 48 7.51 -5.34 24.27
C ARG A 48 6.38 -4.92 23.34
N GLY A 49 5.55 -5.87 22.91
CA GLY A 49 4.36 -5.60 22.10
C GLY A 49 3.39 -4.67 22.83
N ALA A 50 3.10 -4.95 24.09
CA ALA A 50 2.21 -4.12 24.90
C ALA A 50 2.74 -2.69 25.13
N VAL A 51 4.06 -2.51 25.24
CA VAL A 51 4.69 -1.17 25.30
C VAL A 51 4.54 -0.46 23.96
N TYR A 52 4.90 -1.11 22.86
CA TYR A 52 4.75 -0.55 21.52
C TYR A 52 3.30 -0.16 21.22
N ASP A 53 2.34 -1.05 21.50
CA ASP A 53 0.92 -0.81 21.24
C ASP A 53 0.41 0.38 22.05
N ARG A 54 0.86 0.54 23.29
CA ARG A 54 0.53 1.70 24.13
C ARG A 54 1.13 2.98 23.55
N GLU A 55 2.43 2.99 23.25
CA GLU A 55 3.10 4.16 22.65
C GLU A 55 2.49 4.55 21.30
N PHE A 56 2.10 3.55 20.49
CA PHE A 56 1.41 3.77 19.23
C PHE A 56 0.01 4.34 19.47
N ALA A 57 -0.76 3.77 20.39
CA ALA A 57 -2.09 4.28 20.75
C ALA A 57 -2.06 5.68 21.37
N ASP A 58 -0.98 6.07 22.05
CA ASP A 58 -0.84 7.42 22.61
C ASP A 58 -0.51 8.45 21.53
N ASN A 59 0.12 8.03 20.42
CA ASN A 59 0.65 8.93 19.38
C ASN A 59 0.05 8.73 17.99
N TRP A 60 -0.97 7.86 17.81
CA TRP A 60 -1.46 7.50 16.48
C TRP A 60 -2.04 8.69 15.72
N MET A 61 -2.67 9.65 16.42
CA MET A 61 -3.24 10.83 15.77
C MET A 61 -2.14 11.72 15.18
N LEU A 62 -1.06 11.96 15.94
CA LEU A 62 0.09 12.73 15.45
C LEU A 62 0.74 12.04 14.25
N ARG A 63 0.97 10.73 14.35
CA ARG A 63 1.53 9.95 13.23
C ARG A 63 0.63 9.94 12.00
N SER A 64 -0.69 9.91 12.20
CA SER A 64 -1.66 9.99 11.12
C SER A 64 -1.65 11.37 10.46
N ASP A 65 -1.54 12.43 11.25
CA ASP A 65 -1.46 13.82 10.76
C ASP A 65 -0.17 14.05 9.98
N GLU A 66 0.97 13.64 10.53
CA GLU A 66 2.28 13.64 9.85
C GLU A 66 2.23 12.85 8.54
N ALA A 67 1.63 11.65 8.55
CA ALA A 67 1.51 10.84 7.33
C ALA A 67 0.60 11.52 6.29
N ALA A 68 -0.52 12.13 6.71
CA ALA A 68 -1.43 12.84 5.82
C ALA A 68 -0.77 14.06 5.16
N HIS A 69 0.14 14.73 5.84
CA HIS A 69 0.79 15.96 5.38
C HIS A 69 2.22 15.76 4.85
N SER A 70 2.76 14.54 4.97
CA SER A 70 4.11 14.19 4.51
C SER A 70 4.36 14.49 3.01
N GLY A 71 3.29 14.54 2.21
CA GLY A 71 3.35 14.82 0.79
C GLY A 71 3.12 16.28 0.40
N ASP A 72 2.70 17.15 1.32
CA ASP A 72 2.18 18.48 0.98
C ASP A 72 3.25 19.35 0.31
N ASP A 73 4.48 19.33 0.80
CA ASP A 73 5.59 20.07 0.20
C ASP A 73 5.96 19.54 -1.20
N ALA A 74 5.91 18.22 -1.39
CA ALA A 74 6.19 17.61 -2.69
C ALA A 74 5.07 17.92 -3.69
N HIS A 75 3.82 17.89 -3.23
CA HIS A 75 2.66 18.28 -4.00
C HIS A 75 2.73 19.77 -4.39
N ALA A 76 3.05 20.66 -3.45
CA ALA A 76 3.22 22.09 -3.71
C ALA A 76 4.30 22.35 -4.77
N ARG A 77 5.50 21.76 -4.63
CA ARG A 77 6.59 21.90 -5.62
C ARG A 77 6.19 21.36 -6.99
N PHE A 78 5.45 20.25 -7.04
CA PHE A 78 4.96 19.70 -8.29
C PHE A 78 4.04 20.70 -9.02
N PHE A 79 3.07 21.27 -8.31
CA PHE A 79 2.16 22.25 -8.90
C PHE A 79 2.84 23.57 -9.26
N GLU A 80 3.79 24.04 -8.45
CA GLU A 80 4.60 25.21 -8.78
C GLU A 80 5.35 25.00 -10.09
N THR A 81 6.07 23.88 -10.20
CA THR A 81 6.82 23.52 -11.42
C THR A 81 5.89 23.36 -12.62
N LEU A 82 4.76 22.67 -12.44
CA LEU A 82 3.77 22.45 -13.50
C LEU A 82 3.13 23.77 -13.95
N SER A 83 2.88 24.70 -13.02
CA SER A 83 2.29 26.00 -13.33
C SER A 83 3.20 26.92 -14.13
N ALA A 84 4.52 26.76 -13.99
CA ALA A 84 5.52 27.49 -14.76
C ALA A 84 5.60 27.03 -16.23
N GLU A 85 5.03 25.86 -16.57
CA GLU A 85 5.04 25.34 -17.92
C GLU A 85 4.08 26.10 -18.86
N PRO A 86 4.56 26.71 -19.96
CA PRO A 86 3.73 27.52 -20.84
C PRO A 86 2.53 26.77 -21.45
N TRP A 87 2.69 25.47 -21.73
CA TRP A 87 1.60 24.65 -22.26
C TRP A 87 0.50 24.41 -21.22
N PHE A 88 0.87 24.31 -19.94
CA PHE A 88 -0.07 24.07 -18.86
C PHE A 88 -0.87 25.34 -18.55
N ALA A 89 -0.22 26.51 -18.57
CA ALA A 89 -0.91 27.79 -18.48
C ALA A 89 -2.00 27.94 -19.56
N ALA A 90 -1.65 27.67 -20.83
CA ALA A 90 -2.61 27.70 -21.94
C ALA A 90 -3.75 26.67 -21.77
N TYR A 91 -3.44 25.48 -21.26
CA TYR A 91 -4.44 24.46 -20.95
C TYR A 91 -5.42 24.90 -19.85
N VAL A 92 -4.91 25.49 -18.76
CA VAL A 92 -5.73 25.98 -17.65
C VAL A 92 -6.61 27.15 -18.10
N GLU A 93 -6.08 28.09 -18.89
CA GLU A 93 -6.85 29.19 -19.48
C GLU A 93 -8.01 28.67 -20.35
N PHE A 94 -7.74 27.67 -21.19
CA PHE A 94 -8.77 27.02 -21.98
C PHE A 94 -9.84 26.36 -21.11
N CYS A 95 -9.44 25.63 -20.07
CA CYS A 95 -10.34 24.99 -19.12
C CYS A 95 -11.21 26.02 -18.38
N ALA A 96 -10.62 27.14 -17.94
CA ALA A 96 -11.33 28.23 -17.28
C ALA A 96 -12.35 28.90 -18.22
N ALA A 97 -11.96 29.20 -19.46
CA ALA A 97 -12.85 29.76 -20.48
C ALA A 97 -14.03 28.82 -20.77
N ARG A 98 -13.76 27.51 -20.87
CA ARG A 98 -14.79 26.48 -21.02
C ARG A 98 -15.73 26.43 -19.83
N HIS A 99 -15.21 26.44 -18.61
CA HIS A 99 -16.02 26.38 -17.39
C HIS A 99 -16.93 27.59 -17.28
N LYS A 100 -16.40 28.79 -17.54
CA LYS A 100 -17.18 30.04 -17.60
C LYS A 100 -18.30 29.95 -18.64
N ARG A 101 -17.99 29.50 -19.86
CA ARG A 101 -19.00 29.32 -20.92
C ARG A 101 -20.11 28.36 -20.47
N ARG A 102 -19.74 27.23 -19.88
CA ARG A 102 -20.72 26.26 -19.35
C ARG A 102 -21.61 26.88 -18.31
N HIS A 103 -21.03 27.53 -17.31
CA HIS A 103 -21.78 28.15 -16.23
C HIS A 103 -22.79 29.19 -16.76
N VAL A 104 -22.37 30.05 -17.70
CA VAL A 104 -23.27 31.04 -18.32
C VAL A 104 -24.42 30.39 -19.07
N LEU A 105 -24.17 29.35 -19.87
CA LEU A 105 -25.23 28.65 -20.61
C LEU A 105 -26.19 27.93 -19.67
N ASP A 106 -25.67 27.26 -18.64
CA ASP A 106 -26.46 26.56 -17.64
C ASP A 106 -27.37 27.54 -16.87
N GLU A 107 -26.84 28.69 -16.45
CA GLU A 107 -27.61 29.73 -15.77
C GLU A 107 -28.63 30.41 -16.71
N ALA A 108 -28.27 30.67 -17.97
CA ALA A 108 -29.21 31.22 -18.94
C ALA A 108 -30.38 30.26 -19.22
N GLN A 109 -30.12 28.95 -19.33
CA GLN A 109 -31.17 27.93 -19.45
C GLN A 109 -32.05 27.87 -18.21
N ARG A 110 -31.45 27.95 -17.01
CA ARG A 110 -32.20 28.00 -15.74
C ARG A 110 -33.11 29.22 -15.68
N ALA A 111 -32.61 30.39 -16.06
CA ALA A 111 -33.38 31.63 -16.08
C ALA A 111 -34.58 31.55 -17.04
N GLN A 112 -34.38 31.09 -18.28
CA GLN A 112 -35.47 30.93 -19.25
C GLN A 112 -36.54 29.95 -18.74
N ARG A 113 -36.14 28.84 -18.12
CA ARG A 113 -37.06 27.88 -17.52
C ARG A 113 -37.86 28.48 -16.36
N ALA A 114 -37.21 29.25 -15.49
CA ALA A 114 -37.87 29.92 -14.37
C ALA A 114 -38.93 30.94 -14.84
N LEU A 115 -38.65 31.64 -15.94
CA LEU A 115 -39.57 32.59 -16.59
C LEU A 115 -40.64 31.91 -17.47
N ARG A 116 -40.61 30.58 -17.62
CA ARG A 116 -41.47 29.79 -18.52
C ARG A 116 -41.36 30.19 -19.99
N GLU A 117 -40.21 30.73 -20.38
CA GLU A 117 -39.89 31.03 -21.77
C GLU A 117 -39.46 29.76 -22.51
N VAL A 118 -39.61 29.76 -23.83
CA VAL A 118 -39.07 28.68 -24.67
C VAL A 118 -37.55 28.71 -24.56
N VAL A 119 -36.93 27.58 -24.20
CA VAL A 119 -35.47 27.48 -24.06
C VAL A 119 -34.83 27.56 -25.44
N THR A 120 -34.14 28.66 -25.72
CA THR A 120 -33.42 28.91 -26.99
C THR A 120 -31.91 28.92 -26.82
N VAL A 121 -31.43 28.85 -25.58
CA VAL A 121 -29.99 28.82 -25.28
C VAL A 121 -29.37 27.54 -25.87
N PRO A 122 -28.31 27.67 -26.70
CA PRO A 122 -27.71 26.54 -27.39
C PRO A 122 -27.10 25.53 -26.42
N GLU A 123 -27.25 24.25 -26.74
CA GLU A 123 -26.59 23.17 -26.00
C GLU A 123 -25.07 23.25 -26.12
N GLN A 124 -24.37 22.91 -25.03
CA GLN A 124 -22.92 22.86 -25.04
C GLN A 124 -22.44 21.71 -25.95
N ARG A 125 -21.88 22.05 -27.12
CA ARG A 125 -21.31 21.06 -28.03
C ARG A 125 -19.95 20.56 -27.50
N PHE A 126 -19.84 19.24 -27.29
CA PHE A 126 -18.70 18.56 -26.66
C PHE A 126 -17.44 18.40 -27.56
N TYR A 127 -17.26 19.17 -28.63
CA TYR A 127 -16.12 19.02 -29.55
C TYR A 127 -14.74 19.16 -28.88
N ALA A 128 -14.67 19.87 -27.76
CA ALA A 128 -13.46 20.03 -26.95
C ALA A 128 -13.07 18.80 -26.11
N VAL A 129 -14.01 17.90 -25.76
CA VAL A 129 -13.68 16.67 -24.99
C VAL A 129 -12.97 15.66 -25.88
N ALA A 130 -13.34 15.56 -27.15
CA ALA A 130 -12.65 14.72 -28.12
C ALA A 130 -11.19 15.16 -28.33
N MET A 131 -10.94 16.48 -28.32
CA MET A 131 -9.60 17.05 -28.45
C MET A 131 -8.74 16.81 -27.19
N LEU A 132 -9.33 16.85 -26.00
CA LEU A 132 -8.64 16.54 -24.74
C LEU A 132 -8.35 15.03 -24.59
N ASN A 133 -9.29 14.14 -24.92
CA ASN A 133 -9.02 12.70 -25.01
C ASN A 133 -7.91 12.37 -26.01
N ALA A 134 -7.83 13.13 -27.13
CA ALA A 134 -6.76 12.99 -28.10
C ALA A 134 -5.39 13.43 -27.53
N ILE A 135 -5.34 14.53 -26.77
CA ILE A 135 -4.13 15.01 -26.10
C ILE A 135 -3.70 14.02 -25.00
N GLU A 136 -4.63 13.52 -24.20
CA GLU A 136 -4.36 12.54 -23.14
C GLU A 136 -3.82 11.23 -23.72
N SER A 137 -4.42 10.75 -24.81
CA SER A 137 -3.94 9.57 -25.55
C SER A 137 -2.57 9.79 -26.19
N TRP A 138 -2.28 11.00 -26.69
CA TRP A 138 -1.01 11.34 -27.33
C TRP A 138 0.15 11.49 -26.33
N PHE A 139 -0.10 12.07 -25.16
CA PHE A 139 0.89 12.15 -24.07
C PHE A 139 1.27 10.78 -23.51
N ILE A 140 0.29 9.86 -23.38
CA ILE A 140 0.55 8.47 -23.00
C ILE A 140 1.44 7.79 -24.05
N TRP A 141 1.20 8.05 -25.34
CA TRP A 141 1.97 7.46 -26.44
C TRP A 141 3.40 8.00 -26.55
N ILE A 142 3.63 9.31 -26.38
CA ILE A 142 4.97 9.91 -26.37
C ILE A 142 5.81 9.38 -25.21
N ARG A 143 5.19 9.19 -24.03
CA ARG A 143 5.87 8.65 -22.85
C ARG A 143 6.20 7.16 -23.01
N PHE A 144 5.36 6.39 -23.70
CA PHE A 144 5.67 5.01 -24.09
C PHE A 144 6.80 4.95 -25.15
N ALA A 145 6.75 5.80 -26.18
CA ALA A 145 7.73 5.82 -27.26
C ALA A 145 9.14 6.26 -26.79
N LYS A 146 9.23 7.20 -25.85
CA LYS A 146 10.53 7.62 -25.25
C LYS A 146 11.16 6.56 -24.35
N ASN A 147 10.37 5.65 -23.77
CA ASN A 147 10.86 4.54 -22.93
C ASN A 147 11.14 3.24 -23.72
N LEU A 148 10.96 3.26 -25.05
CA LEU A 148 11.19 2.13 -25.96
C LEU A 148 12.38 2.35 -26.92
N SER A 149 13.09 3.47 -26.81
CA SER A 149 14.39 3.65 -27.47
C SER A 149 15.50 3.18 -26.52
N PRO A 150 16.39 2.26 -26.94
CA PRO A 150 17.52 1.80 -26.13
C PRO A 150 18.53 2.90 -25.82
#